data_AF-A0A6J4PJH0-F1
#
_entry.id   AF-A0A6J4PJH0-F1
#
_cell.length_a   1.000
_cell.length_b   1.000
_cell.length_c   1.000
_cell.angle_alpha   90.00
_cell.angle_beta   90.00
_cell.angle_gamma   90.00
#
_symmetry.space_group_name_H-M   'P 1'
#
loop_
_entity.id
_entity.type
_entity.pdbx_description
1 polymer ?
#
loop_
_entity_poly.entity_id
_entity_poly.type
_entity_poly.pdbx_seq_one_letter_code
_entity_poly.pdbx_strand_id
1 'polypeptide(L)'
;MGRIERVQGGRTSAVPDEETLTLWHELGRAYSEAGGGGRRAWKLGLTIVCASGALVLLSAPIFGTAWAGPVAPLIPVAAGLVCGGGTFLRGRLRLRNRVGVLRGLLEERGLDASRPARDGLGAYYDAQLVLLRSEYDYLLSRGAVKSARLFEESFGFTPEDPFETGPLGVQPDTGGLQGLRRRWEGRMGSRRERGIRPPVLGLREDAAYRLFPREMTVPAELSTRRAYLEISTRLLVERYGRGPGAVPEPLRRRAERDRREYEALVRKSGPRP
;
A
#
# COMPACT_ATOMS: atom_id res chain seq x y z
N MET A 1 -21.39 -52.88 2.83
CA MET A 1 -22.19 -51.65 2.64
C MET A 1 -21.32 -50.45 3.00
N GLY A 2 -20.86 -49.75 1.96
CA GLY A 2 -19.84 -48.71 2.08
C GLY A 2 -20.36 -47.38 2.62
N ARG A 3 -19.53 -46.69 3.39
CA ARG A 3 -19.67 -45.27 3.71
C ARG A 3 -18.45 -44.56 3.12
N ILE A 4 -18.57 -44.18 1.86
CA ILE A 4 -17.61 -43.33 1.13
C ILE A 4 -18.11 -41.88 1.24
N GLU A 5 -17.24 -41.07 1.85
CA GLU A 5 -16.95 -39.66 1.56
C GLU A 5 -18.09 -38.63 1.48
N ARG A 6 -18.08 -37.71 2.45
CA ARG A 6 -18.16 -36.28 2.13
C ARG A 6 -16.81 -35.66 2.41
N VAL A 7 -15.92 -35.76 1.43
CA VAL A 7 -14.80 -34.84 1.30
C VAL A 7 -15.42 -33.48 0.97
N GLN A 8 -15.47 -32.59 1.96
CA GLN A 8 -15.69 -31.16 1.73
C GLN A 8 -14.53 -30.68 0.85
N GLY A 9 -14.78 -30.63 -0.45
CA GLY A 9 -13.87 -30.00 -1.41
C GLY A 9 -13.56 -28.59 -0.91
N GLY A 10 -12.27 -28.32 -0.73
CA GLY A 10 -11.77 -27.00 -0.35
C GLY A 10 -12.35 -25.97 -1.31
N ARG A 11 -13.11 -25.01 -0.77
CA ARG A 11 -13.47 -23.80 -1.50
C ARG A 11 -12.16 -23.13 -1.92
N THR A 12 -11.81 -23.26 -3.18
CA THR A 12 -11.03 -22.25 -3.89
C THR A 12 -11.63 -20.89 -3.50
N SER A 13 -10.82 -19.97 -2.99
CA SER A 13 -11.26 -18.62 -2.62
C SER A 13 -12.03 -18.04 -3.81
N ALA A 14 -13.36 -18.03 -3.73
CA ALA A 14 -14.18 -17.42 -4.76
C ALA A 14 -13.76 -15.95 -4.84
N VAL A 15 -13.62 -15.44 -6.07
CA VAL A 15 -13.45 -14.00 -6.27
C VAL A 15 -14.60 -13.32 -5.53
N PRO A 16 -14.33 -12.37 -4.61
CA PRO A 16 -15.39 -11.67 -3.91
C PRO A 16 -16.33 -11.04 -4.92
N ASP A 17 -17.60 -10.90 -4.57
CA ASP A 17 -18.54 -10.16 -5.41
C ASP A 17 -18.04 -8.72 -5.66
N GLU A 18 -18.50 -8.13 -6.75
CA GLU A 18 -18.01 -6.83 -7.22
C GLU A 18 -18.24 -5.70 -6.20
N GLU A 19 -19.33 -5.75 -5.43
CA GLU A 19 -19.61 -4.77 -4.39
C GLU A 19 -18.60 -4.90 -3.24
N THR A 20 -18.32 -6.12 -2.79
CA THR A 20 -17.29 -6.40 -1.79
C THR A 20 -15.91 -5.92 -2.23
N LEU A 21 -15.53 -6.16 -3.50
CA LEU A 21 -14.27 -5.66 -4.06
C LEU A 21 -14.22 -4.13 -4.03
N THR A 22 -15.32 -3.48 -4.41
CA THR A 22 -15.44 -2.02 -4.40
C THR A 22 -15.22 -1.46 -2.99
N LEU A 23 -15.82 -2.07 -1.96
CA LEU A 23 -15.61 -1.67 -0.56
C LEU A 23 -14.14 -1.81 -0.14
N TRP A 24 -13.47 -2.89 -0.51
CA TRP A 24 -12.04 -3.07 -0.24
C TRP A 24 -11.19 -2.00 -0.91
N HIS A 25 -11.48 -1.70 -2.18
CA HIS A 25 -10.76 -0.68 -2.94
C HIS A 25 -10.97 0.72 -2.36
N GLU A 26 -12.20 1.05 -1.94
CA GLU A 26 -12.51 2.31 -1.28
C GLU A 26 -11.79 2.45 0.07
N LEU A 27 -11.67 1.36 0.83
CA LEU A 27 -10.92 1.35 2.08
C LEU A 27 -9.42 1.59 1.83
N GLY A 28 -8.83 0.89 0.85
CA GLY A 28 -7.44 1.09 0.44
C GLY A 28 -7.19 2.51 -0.10
N ARG A 29 -8.16 3.09 -0.82
CA ARG A 29 -8.11 4.50 -1.28
C ARG A 29 -8.15 5.47 -0.11
N ALA A 30 -9.05 5.26 0.85
CA ALA A 30 -9.15 6.10 2.05
C ALA A 30 -7.85 6.10 2.88
N TYR A 31 -7.18 4.95 3.02
CA TYR A 31 -5.88 4.89 3.69
C TYR A 31 -4.75 5.56 2.89
N SER A 32 -4.77 5.42 1.55
CA SER A 32 -3.80 6.09 0.70
C SER A 32 -3.93 7.63 0.76
N GLU A 33 -5.16 8.14 0.76
CA GLU A 33 -5.46 9.58 0.91
C GLU A 33 -4.98 10.13 2.28
N ALA A 34 -5.14 9.33 3.32
CA ALA A 34 -4.74 9.68 4.68
C ALA A 34 -3.25 9.98 4.82
N GLY A 35 -2.39 9.24 4.11
CA GLY A 35 -0.94 9.44 4.10
C GLY A 35 -0.51 10.79 3.50
N GLY A 36 -1.33 11.39 2.63
CA GLY A 36 -1.02 12.65 1.94
C GLY A 36 -1.60 13.92 2.59
N GLY A 37 -2.59 13.78 3.48
CA GLY A 37 -3.34 14.92 4.03
C GLY A 37 -2.51 15.88 4.89
N GLY A 38 -1.55 15.36 5.66
CA GLY A 38 -0.71 16.16 6.56
C GLY A 38 0.14 17.21 5.83
N ARG A 39 0.69 16.86 4.66
CA ARG A 39 1.52 17.79 3.87
C ARG A 39 0.73 18.98 3.34
N ARG A 40 -0.54 18.78 2.96
CA ARG A 40 -1.41 19.89 2.49
C ARG A 40 -1.78 20.83 3.63
N ALA A 41 -2.16 20.27 4.77
CA ALA A 41 -2.50 21.06 5.96
C ALA A 41 -1.30 21.86 6.47
N TRP A 42 -0.10 21.27 6.47
CA TRP A 42 1.14 21.98 6.81
C TRP A 42 1.44 23.13 5.85
N LYS A 43 1.35 22.90 4.53
CA LYS A 43 1.55 23.95 3.53
C LYS A 43 0.56 25.11 3.73
N LEU A 44 -0.71 24.80 3.94
CA LEU A 44 -1.76 25.80 4.17
C LEU A 44 -1.50 26.60 5.45
N GLY A 45 -1.14 25.93 6.55
CA GLY A 45 -0.75 26.59 7.78
C GLY A 45 0.41 27.56 7.57
N LEU A 46 1.48 27.11 6.90
CA LEU A 46 2.64 27.94 6.58
C LEU A 46 2.27 29.16 5.71
N THR A 47 1.47 28.96 4.66
CA THR A 47 1.00 30.06 3.81
C THR A 47 0.25 31.12 4.61
N ILE A 48 -0.60 30.69 5.55
CA ILE A 48 -1.36 31.61 6.40
C ILE A 48 -0.47 32.34 7.39
N VAL A 49 0.53 31.68 7.99
CA VAL A 49 1.55 32.35 8.81
C VAL A 49 2.26 33.45 8.00
N CYS A 50 2.69 33.16 6.77
CA CYS A 50 3.37 34.14 5.93
C CYS A 50 2.46 35.31 5.54
N ALA A 51 1.23 35.03 5.10
CA ALA A 51 0.29 36.07 4.68
C ALA A 51 -0.12 36.98 5.84
N SER A 52 -0.44 36.40 7.01
CA SER A 52 -0.78 37.16 8.20
C SER A 52 0.41 37.92 8.78
N GLY A 53 1.62 37.34 8.75
CA GLY A 53 2.85 38.03 9.14
C GLY A 53 3.14 39.23 8.25
N ALA A 54 3.00 39.08 6.93
CA ALA A 54 3.14 40.19 5.98
C ALA A 54 2.10 41.28 6.24
N LEU A 55 0.84 40.91 6.52
CA LEU A 55 -0.22 41.86 6.84
C LEU A 55 0.07 42.65 8.13
N VAL A 56 0.54 41.97 9.18
CA VAL A 56 0.95 42.62 10.45
C VAL A 56 2.09 43.61 10.19
N LEU A 57 3.12 43.21 9.45
CA LEU A 57 4.25 44.09 9.11
C LEU A 57 3.83 45.30 8.26
N LEU A 58 2.92 45.11 7.29
CA LEU A 58 2.40 46.19 6.45
C LEU A 58 1.46 47.14 7.20
N SER A 59 0.80 46.67 8.26
CA SER A 59 -0.08 47.50 9.09
C SER A 59 0.68 48.40 10.08
N ALA A 60 1.89 48.01 10.46
CA ALA A 60 2.66 48.70 11.49
C ALA A 60 2.99 50.18 11.18
N PRO A 61 3.33 50.57 9.93
CA PRO A 61 3.56 51.98 9.58
C PRO A 61 2.29 52.84 9.61
N ILE A 62 1.11 52.24 9.40
CA ILE A 62 -0.16 52.97 9.25
C ILE A 62 -0.88 53.10 10.59
N PHE A 63 -0.88 52.03 11.40
CA PHE A 63 -1.68 51.94 12.63
C PHE A 63 -0.81 51.73 13.89
N GLY A 64 0.51 51.64 13.75
CA GLY A 64 1.39 51.14 14.80
C GLY A 64 1.15 49.65 15.09
N THR A 65 1.78 49.14 16.15
CA THR A 65 1.48 47.80 16.72
C THR A 65 0.47 47.86 17.86
N ALA A 66 0.00 49.06 18.21
CA ALA A 66 -0.87 49.30 19.37
C ALA A 66 -2.23 48.58 19.26
N TRP A 67 -2.77 48.40 18.06
CA TRP A 67 -4.03 47.69 17.83
C TRP A 67 -3.99 46.20 18.21
N ALA A 68 -2.80 45.59 18.19
CA ALA A 68 -2.57 44.20 18.55
C ALA A 68 -1.80 44.04 19.88
N GLY A 69 -1.27 45.14 20.43
CA GLY A 69 -0.50 45.13 21.67
C GLY A 69 0.74 44.21 21.62
N PRO A 70 1.24 43.75 22.78
CA PRO A 70 2.44 42.90 22.87
C PRO A 70 2.32 41.55 22.16
N VAL A 71 1.10 41.14 21.80
CA VAL A 71 0.81 39.83 21.20
C VAL A 71 0.78 39.85 19.67
N ALA A 72 1.03 41.00 19.03
CA ALA A 72 1.09 41.12 17.56
C ALA A 72 1.98 40.04 16.87
N PRO A 73 3.14 39.64 17.42
CA PRO A 73 3.98 38.59 16.83
C PRO A 73 3.36 37.19 16.91
N LEU A 74 2.40 36.96 17.82
CA LEU A 74 1.74 35.66 18.01
C LEU A 74 0.54 35.46 17.07
N ILE A 75 -0.04 36.54 16.55
CA ILE A 75 -1.22 36.49 15.67
C ILE A 75 -0.97 35.61 14.44
N PRO A 76 0.15 35.74 13.70
CA PRO A 76 0.40 34.90 12.54
C PRO A 76 0.54 33.42 12.87
N VAL A 77 1.20 33.10 13.99
CA VAL A 77 1.41 31.73 14.46
C VAL A 77 0.08 31.11 14.88
N ALA A 78 -0.73 31.84 15.65
CA ALA A 78 -2.06 31.40 16.06
C ALA A 78 -2.99 31.18 14.87
N ALA A 79 -3.02 32.12 13.91
CA ALA A 79 -3.81 32.00 12.68
C ALA A 79 -3.38 30.77 11.86
N GLY A 80 -2.07 30.59 11.67
CA GLY A 80 -1.51 29.42 10.99
C GLY A 80 -1.87 28.10 11.66
N LEU A 81 -1.78 28.04 13.00
CA LEU A 81 -2.12 26.85 13.79
C LEU A 81 -3.62 26.53 13.75
N VAL A 82 -4.49 27.55 13.87
CA VAL A 82 -5.95 27.34 13.81
C VAL A 82 -6.36 26.87 12.42
N CYS A 83 -5.84 27.49 11.36
CA CYS A 83 -6.22 27.12 10.00
C CYS A 83 -5.59 25.79 9.55
N GLY A 84 -4.28 25.61 9.76
CA GLY A 84 -3.57 24.37 9.42
C GLY A 84 -4.01 23.20 10.30
N GLY A 85 -4.07 23.41 11.62
CA GLY A 85 -4.51 22.42 12.59
C GLY A 85 -5.99 22.08 12.46
N GLY A 86 -6.86 23.08 12.27
CA GLY A 86 -8.30 22.87 12.07
C GLY A 86 -8.61 22.07 10.80
N THR A 87 -7.96 22.39 9.68
CA THR A 87 -8.13 21.61 8.44
C THR A 87 -7.59 20.18 8.58
N PHE A 88 -6.47 20.00 9.27
CA PHE A 88 -5.92 18.68 9.57
C PHE A 88 -6.87 17.85 10.44
N LEU A 89 -7.34 18.39 11.56
CA LEU A 89 -8.26 17.71 12.48
C LEU A 89 -9.58 17.36 11.79
N ARG A 90 -10.17 18.31 11.05
CA ARG A 90 -11.38 18.06 10.26
C ARG A 90 -11.17 16.95 9.23
N GLY A 91 -10.03 16.96 8.53
CA GLY A 91 -9.66 15.90 7.60
C GLY A 91 -9.52 14.53 8.29
N ARG A 92 -8.91 14.51 9.49
CA ARG A 92 -8.73 13.30 10.28
C ARG A 92 -10.04 12.72 10.79
N LEU A 93 -10.96 13.57 11.25
CA LEU A 93 -12.30 13.18 11.68
C LEU A 93 -13.13 12.62 10.51
N ARG A 94 -13.12 13.32 9.37
CA ARG A 94 -13.82 12.85 8.16
C ARG A 94 -13.32 11.47 7.72
N LEU A 95 -12.00 11.29 7.72
CA LEU A 95 -11.38 10.00 7.39
C LEU A 95 -11.78 8.91 8.39
N ARG A 96 -11.77 9.20 9.69
CA ARG A 96 -12.18 8.24 10.73
C ARG A 96 -13.63 7.80 10.53
N ASN A 97 -14.53 8.74 10.23
CA ASN A 97 -15.93 8.44 9.95
C ASN A 97 -16.07 7.59 8.68
N ARG A 98 -15.42 7.99 7.57
CA ARG A 98 -15.46 7.25 6.30
C ARG A 98 -14.94 5.81 6.47
N VAL A 99 -13.81 5.64 7.14
CA VAL A 99 -13.23 4.32 7.45
C VAL A 99 -14.18 3.53 8.35
N GLY A 100 -14.82 4.16 9.33
CA GLY A 100 -15.80 3.51 10.20
C GLY A 100 -16.99 2.94 9.41
N VAL A 101 -17.55 3.73 8.49
CA VAL A 101 -18.64 3.30 7.61
C VAL A 101 -18.20 2.12 6.73
N LEU A 102 -17.05 2.23 6.05
CA LEU A 102 -16.54 1.14 5.21
C LEU A 102 -16.27 -0.15 5.98
N ARG A 103 -15.76 -0.04 7.21
CA ARG A 103 -15.56 -1.19 8.10
C ARG A 103 -16.90 -1.84 8.49
N GLY A 104 -17.92 -1.04 8.81
CA GLY A 104 -19.26 -1.54 9.11
C GLY A 104 -19.87 -2.28 7.92
N LEU A 105 -19.77 -1.72 6.71
CA LEU A 105 -20.30 -2.35 5.48
C LEU A 105 -19.59 -3.67 5.13
N LEU A 106 -18.30 -3.80 5.43
CA LEU A 106 -17.55 -5.06 5.28
C LEU A 106 -17.95 -6.06 6.37
N GLU A 107 -18.15 -5.61 7.61
CA GLU A 107 -18.58 -6.43 8.74
C GLU A 107 -20.00 -6.99 8.54
N GLU A 108 -20.93 -6.20 8.01
CA GLU A 108 -22.27 -6.64 7.60
C GLU A 108 -22.24 -7.77 6.57
N ARG A 109 -21.19 -7.82 5.74
CA ARG A 109 -20.92 -8.91 4.78
C ARG A 109 -20.11 -10.06 5.39
N GLY A 110 -19.86 -10.05 6.70
CA GLY A 110 -19.11 -11.07 7.41
C GLY A 110 -17.59 -10.99 7.25
N LEU A 111 -17.08 -9.89 6.67
CA LEU A 111 -15.66 -9.68 6.40
C LEU A 111 -15.00 -8.86 7.51
N ASP A 112 -13.74 -9.17 7.77
CA ASP A 112 -12.94 -8.42 8.73
C ASP A 112 -12.11 -7.36 8.02
N ALA A 113 -12.60 -6.12 8.04
CA ALA A 113 -11.96 -4.97 7.42
C ALA A 113 -10.55 -4.64 7.96
N SER A 114 -10.11 -5.27 9.06
CA SER A 114 -8.74 -5.15 9.56
C SER A 114 -7.82 -6.28 9.09
N ARG A 115 -8.35 -7.31 8.41
CA ARG A 115 -7.62 -8.50 7.97
C ARG A 115 -8.00 -8.84 6.51
N PRO A 116 -7.58 -8.02 5.53
CA PRO A 116 -8.00 -8.15 4.12
C PRO A 116 -7.70 -9.50 3.46
N ALA A 117 -6.67 -10.21 3.92
CA ALA A 117 -6.29 -11.52 3.39
C ALA A 117 -6.87 -12.71 4.21
N ARG A 118 -7.69 -12.47 5.23
CA ARG A 118 -8.21 -13.50 6.16
C ARG A 118 -8.89 -14.65 5.42
N ASP A 119 -9.72 -14.32 4.44
CA ASP A 119 -10.56 -15.27 3.74
C ASP A 119 -9.94 -15.75 2.42
N GLY A 120 -8.82 -15.16 2.02
CA GLY A 120 -8.07 -15.50 0.80
C GLY A 120 -7.44 -14.27 0.17
N LEU A 121 -6.82 -14.44 -1.00
CA LEU A 121 -6.23 -13.34 -1.77
C LEU A 121 -7.16 -12.84 -2.88
N GLY A 122 -8.43 -13.27 -2.86
CA GLY A 122 -9.51 -12.92 -3.80
C GLY A 122 -9.55 -11.46 -4.22
N ALA A 123 -9.38 -10.55 -3.25
CA ALA A 123 -9.47 -9.11 -3.46
C ALA A 123 -8.22 -8.47 -4.07
N TYR A 124 -7.11 -9.22 -4.19
CA TYR A 124 -5.85 -8.68 -4.67
C TYR A 124 -5.63 -8.99 -6.15
N TYR A 125 -5.21 -7.96 -6.88
CA TYR A 125 -4.67 -8.16 -8.21
C TYR A 125 -3.29 -8.80 -8.14
N ASP A 126 -2.99 -9.59 -9.15
CA ASP A 126 -1.71 -10.29 -9.30
C ASP A 126 -0.50 -9.34 -9.24
N ALA A 127 -0.58 -8.17 -9.87
CA ALA A 127 0.46 -7.14 -9.78
C ALA A 127 0.68 -6.63 -8.36
N GLN A 128 -0.37 -6.53 -7.54
CA GLN A 128 -0.24 -6.13 -6.13
C GLN A 128 0.42 -7.23 -5.31
N LEU A 129 0.07 -8.49 -5.56
CA LEU A 129 0.69 -9.63 -4.89
C LEU A 129 2.18 -9.75 -5.22
N VAL A 130 2.57 -9.51 -6.47
CA VAL A 130 3.99 -9.45 -6.87
C VAL A 130 4.71 -8.32 -6.13
N LEU A 131 4.11 -7.13 -6.03
CA LEU A 131 4.69 -6.02 -5.26
C LEU A 131 4.85 -6.40 -3.78
N LEU A 132 3.80 -6.90 -3.13
CA LEU A 132 3.84 -7.30 -1.72
C LEU A 132 4.90 -8.38 -1.46
N ARG A 133 5.02 -9.35 -2.37
CA ARG A 133 6.03 -10.40 -2.27
C ARG A 133 7.44 -9.86 -2.48
N SER A 134 7.62 -8.88 -3.35
CA SER A 134 8.89 -8.17 -3.56
C SER A 134 9.31 -7.38 -2.31
N GLU A 135 8.36 -6.68 -1.69
CA GLU A 135 8.56 -5.94 -0.42
C GLU A 135 8.96 -6.89 0.71
N TYR A 136 8.34 -8.08 0.79
CA TYR A 136 8.73 -9.10 1.76
C TYR A 136 10.19 -9.55 1.59
N ASP A 137 10.65 -9.85 0.37
CA ASP A 137 12.08 -10.19 0.13
C ASP A 137 13.00 -9.03 0.48
N TYR A 138 12.57 -7.80 0.19
CA TYR A 138 13.33 -6.60 0.55
C TYR A 138 13.46 -6.43 2.06
N LEU A 139 12.40 -6.70 2.82
CA LEU A 139 12.45 -6.68 4.27
C LEU A 139 13.37 -7.77 4.83
N LEU A 140 13.37 -8.96 4.22
CA LEU A 140 14.30 -10.03 4.58
C LEU A 140 15.76 -9.62 4.31
N SER A 141 16.07 -9.03 3.15
CA SER A 141 17.45 -8.58 2.84
C SER A 141 17.97 -7.51 3.80
N ARG A 142 17.05 -6.76 4.43
CA ARG A 142 17.36 -5.73 5.43
C ARG A 142 17.37 -6.22 6.87
N GLY A 143 17.10 -7.50 7.12
CA GLY A 143 16.98 -8.06 8.46
C GLY A 143 15.77 -7.51 9.25
N ALA A 144 14.75 -7.00 8.56
CA ALA A 144 13.55 -6.42 9.16
C ALA A 144 12.54 -7.51 9.58
N VAL A 145 12.98 -8.45 10.43
CA VAL A 145 12.26 -9.69 10.78
C VAL A 145 10.84 -9.44 11.27
N LYS A 146 10.63 -8.41 12.11
CA LYS A 146 9.29 -8.08 12.63
C LYS A 146 8.32 -7.66 11.53
N SER A 147 8.78 -6.86 10.58
CA SER A 147 7.97 -6.43 9.44
C SER A 147 7.74 -7.57 8.47
N ALA A 148 8.76 -8.36 8.16
CA ALA A 148 8.65 -9.54 7.32
C ALA A 148 7.61 -10.54 7.87
N ARG A 149 7.58 -10.75 9.19
CA ARG A 149 6.60 -11.60 9.86
C ARG A 149 5.15 -11.14 9.64
N LEU A 150 4.87 -9.84 9.51
CA LEU A 150 3.53 -9.36 9.17
C LEU A 150 3.06 -9.90 7.81
N PHE A 151 3.96 -9.97 6.83
CA PHE A 151 3.65 -10.50 5.50
C PHE A 151 3.46 -12.01 5.53
N GLU A 152 4.34 -12.72 6.25
CA GLU A 152 4.20 -14.15 6.46
C GLU A 152 2.85 -14.47 7.08
N GLU A 153 2.48 -13.79 8.18
CA GLU A 153 1.23 -14.03 8.91
C GLU A 153 -0.02 -13.61 8.13
N SER A 154 0.04 -12.51 7.37
CA SER A 154 -1.12 -11.97 6.64
C SER A 154 -1.35 -12.64 5.30
N PHE A 155 -0.29 -12.91 4.52
CA PHE A 155 -0.39 -13.38 3.14
C PHE A 155 0.08 -14.82 2.97
N GLY A 156 0.60 -15.44 4.03
CA GLY A 156 1.12 -16.79 3.98
C GLY A 156 2.45 -16.90 3.24
N PHE A 157 3.19 -15.82 3.00
CA PHE A 157 4.50 -15.86 2.35
C PHE A 157 5.52 -16.66 3.16
N THR A 158 6.50 -17.26 2.49
CA THR A 158 7.66 -17.87 3.13
C THR A 158 8.95 -17.62 2.34
N PRO A 159 10.13 -17.68 2.98
CA PRO A 159 11.41 -17.53 2.28
C PRO A 159 11.65 -18.63 1.23
N GLU A 160 11.08 -19.82 1.44
CA GLU A 160 11.24 -20.99 0.56
C GLU A 160 10.29 -20.97 -0.65
N ASP A 161 9.38 -19.99 -0.73
CA ASP A 161 8.54 -19.85 -1.91
C ASP A 161 9.42 -19.76 -3.15
N PRO A 162 9.17 -20.57 -4.20
CA PRO A 162 9.95 -20.57 -5.43
C PRO A 162 9.60 -19.31 -6.21
N PHE A 163 10.17 -18.22 -5.73
CA PHE A 163 10.43 -17.01 -6.48
C PHE A 163 11.82 -17.23 -7.07
N GLU A 164 11.94 -18.23 -7.97
CA GLU A 164 13.19 -18.94 -8.36
C GLU A 164 14.37 -18.01 -8.72
N THR A 165 14.09 -16.74 -8.98
CA THR A 165 15.08 -15.74 -9.41
C THR A 165 14.93 -14.37 -8.73
N GLY A 166 14.23 -14.29 -7.60
CA GLY A 166 13.78 -13.01 -7.02
C GLY A 166 12.62 -12.39 -7.80
N PRO A 167 12.15 -11.17 -7.46
CA PRO A 167 10.82 -10.71 -7.83
C PRO A 167 10.48 -10.55 -9.34
N LEU A 168 11.46 -10.81 -10.21
CA LEU A 168 11.33 -10.91 -11.68
C LEU A 168 11.07 -12.33 -12.20
N GLY A 169 11.06 -13.34 -11.33
CA GLY A 169 10.85 -14.74 -11.71
C GLY A 169 9.40 -15.04 -12.11
N VAL A 170 8.46 -14.23 -11.63
CA VAL A 170 7.02 -14.46 -11.72
C VAL A 170 6.35 -13.17 -12.18
N GLN A 171 5.69 -13.22 -13.33
CA GLN A 171 4.94 -12.09 -13.86
C GLN A 171 3.47 -12.15 -13.42
N PRO A 172 2.80 -11.00 -13.30
CA PRO A 172 1.34 -10.93 -13.14
C PRO A 172 0.62 -11.75 -14.22
N ASP A 173 -0.54 -12.32 -13.89
CA ASP A 173 -1.43 -13.01 -14.84
C ASP A 173 -0.81 -14.26 -15.50
N THR A 174 0.22 -14.84 -14.88
CA THR A 174 0.86 -16.08 -15.35
C THR A 174 0.48 -17.29 -14.49
N GLY A 175 0.54 -18.49 -15.08
CA GLY A 175 0.33 -19.74 -14.34
C GLY A 175 1.30 -19.93 -13.17
N GLY A 176 2.50 -19.37 -13.25
CA GLY A 176 3.48 -19.35 -12.16
C GLY A 176 2.96 -18.60 -10.92
N LEU A 177 2.36 -17.42 -11.13
CA LEU A 177 1.77 -16.64 -10.05
C LEU A 177 0.51 -17.31 -9.47
N GLN A 178 -0.33 -17.90 -10.33
CA GLN A 178 -1.48 -18.67 -9.86
C GLN A 178 -1.05 -19.84 -8.97
N GLY A 179 0.03 -20.53 -9.33
CA GLY A 179 0.62 -21.60 -8.51
C GLY A 179 1.11 -21.11 -7.14
N LEU A 180 1.79 -19.95 -7.10
CA LEU A 180 2.20 -19.31 -5.84
C LEU A 180 1.00 -18.91 -4.99
N ARG A 181 0.00 -18.25 -5.59
CA ARG A 181 -1.22 -17.84 -4.92
C ARG A 181 -1.93 -19.02 -4.25
N ARG A 182 -2.07 -20.15 -4.94
CA ARG A 182 -2.66 -21.37 -4.36
C ARG A 182 -1.87 -21.88 -3.16
N ARG A 183 -0.53 -21.83 -3.20
CA ARG A 183 0.31 -22.21 -2.04
C ARG A 183 0.12 -21.25 -0.87
N TRP A 184 0.09 -19.96 -1.12
CA TRP A 184 -0.16 -18.92 -0.12
C TRP A 184 -1.52 -19.11 0.55
N GLU A 185 -2.58 -19.21 -0.26
CA GLU A 185 -3.95 -19.47 0.20
C GLU A 185 -4.06 -20.80 0.96
N GLY A 186 -3.35 -21.85 0.51
CA GLY A 186 -3.26 -23.12 1.24
C GLY A 186 -2.68 -22.94 2.65
N ARG A 187 -1.56 -22.22 2.79
CA ARG A 187 -0.94 -21.96 4.10
C ARG A 187 -1.80 -21.07 5.00
N MET A 188 -2.47 -20.06 4.43
CA MET A 188 -3.45 -19.26 5.15
C MET A 188 -4.64 -20.11 5.62
N GLY A 189 -5.15 -21.00 4.76
CA GLY A 189 -6.19 -21.97 5.07
C GLY A 189 -5.80 -22.88 6.23
N SER A 190 -4.63 -23.53 6.17
CA SER A 190 -4.15 -24.39 7.25
C SER A 190 -3.96 -23.65 8.58
N ARG A 191 -3.58 -22.37 8.56
CA ARG A 191 -3.50 -21.55 9.79
C ARG A 191 -4.88 -21.25 10.35
N ARG A 192 -5.84 -20.92 9.49
CA ARG A 192 -7.23 -20.67 9.86
C ARG A 192 -7.89 -21.92 10.46
N GLU A 193 -7.62 -23.10 9.90
CA GLU A 193 -8.06 -24.39 10.46
C GLU A 193 -7.51 -24.65 11.87
N ARG A 194 -6.27 -24.19 12.14
CA ARG A 194 -5.69 -24.20 13.50
C ARG A 194 -6.17 -23.06 14.40
N GLY A 195 -7.14 -22.25 13.96
CA GLY A 195 -7.65 -21.11 14.72
C GLY A 195 -6.68 -19.92 14.80
N ILE A 196 -5.57 -19.94 14.05
CA ILE A 196 -4.60 -18.85 14.03
C ILE A 196 -5.15 -17.74 13.13
N ARG A 197 -5.39 -16.56 13.71
CA ARG A 197 -5.89 -15.38 12.98
C ARG A 197 -4.72 -14.54 12.46
N PRO A 198 -4.84 -13.94 11.25
CA PRO A 198 -3.87 -12.96 10.77
C PRO A 198 -3.79 -11.75 11.71
N PRO A 199 -2.66 -11.01 11.71
CA PRO A 199 -2.52 -9.78 12.49
C PRO A 199 -3.52 -8.72 12.01
N VAL A 200 -3.88 -7.81 12.91
CA VAL A 200 -4.72 -6.65 12.60
C VAL A 200 -3.87 -5.65 11.81
N LEU A 201 -4.33 -5.27 10.63
CA LEU A 201 -3.71 -4.27 9.77
C LEU A 201 -4.50 -2.96 9.84
N GLY A 202 -3.78 -1.84 9.91
CA GLY A 202 -4.38 -0.52 9.97
C GLY A 202 -3.73 0.47 9.01
N LEU A 203 -4.06 1.74 9.23
CA LEU A 203 -3.54 2.84 8.43
C LEU A 203 -2.01 2.91 8.44
N ARG A 204 -1.37 2.56 9.57
CA ARG A 204 0.08 2.64 9.70
C ARG A 204 0.77 1.62 8.80
N GLU A 205 0.32 0.37 8.85
CA GLU A 205 0.87 -0.73 8.07
C GLU A 205 0.60 -0.51 6.57
N ASP A 206 -0.60 0.00 6.22
CA ASP A 206 -0.91 0.34 4.83
C ASP A 206 -0.08 1.53 4.31
N ALA A 207 0.16 2.54 5.14
CA ALA A 207 1.02 3.68 4.76
C ALA A 207 2.48 3.24 4.53
N ALA A 208 2.96 2.23 5.25
CA ALA A 208 4.31 1.70 5.10
C ALA A 208 4.46 0.75 3.90
N TYR A 209 3.50 -0.16 3.71
CA TYR A 209 3.68 -1.32 2.84
C TYR A 209 2.56 -1.53 1.83
N ARG A 210 1.54 -0.66 1.81
CA ARG A 210 0.42 -0.74 0.86
C ARG A 210 -0.33 -2.07 0.92
N LEU A 211 -0.55 -2.61 2.11
CA LEU A 211 -1.11 -3.94 2.34
C LEU A 211 -2.59 -4.11 1.94
N PHE A 212 -3.37 -3.04 1.82
CA PHE A 212 -4.79 -3.15 1.50
C PHE A 212 -5.04 -3.30 -0.02
N PRO A 213 -6.07 -4.05 -0.43
CA PRO A 213 -6.46 -4.16 -1.83
C PRO A 213 -6.71 -2.78 -2.46
N ARG A 214 -6.38 -2.63 -3.75
CA ARG A 214 -6.61 -1.38 -4.48
C ARG A 214 -7.05 -1.68 -5.89
N GLU A 215 -7.96 -0.85 -6.36
CA GLU A 215 -8.35 -0.83 -7.76
C GLU A 215 -7.14 -0.53 -8.65
N MET A 216 -6.87 -1.41 -9.60
CA MET A 216 -5.78 -1.26 -10.57
C MET A 216 -6.27 -0.53 -11.82
N THR A 217 -6.34 0.80 -11.72
CA THR A 217 -6.39 1.66 -12.91
C THR A 217 -5.06 1.60 -13.67
N VAL A 218 -5.04 1.93 -14.97
CA VAL A 218 -3.79 1.91 -15.77
C VAL A 218 -2.62 2.66 -15.10
N PRO A 219 -2.80 3.89 -14.55
CA PRO A 219 -1.70 4.57 -13.85
C PRO A 219 -1.28 3.85 -12.56
N ALA A 220 -2.23 3.28 -11.81
CA ALA A 220 -1.94 2.54 -10.58
C ALA A 220 -1.19 1.24 -10.86
N GLU A 221 -1.56 0.55 -11.94
CA GLU A 221 -0.87 -0.65 -12.41
C GLU A 221 0.55 -0.32 -12.85
N LEU A 222 0.75 0.72 -13.68
CA LEU A 222 2.09 1.16 -14.07
C LEU A 222 2.94 1.56 -12.87
N SER A 223 2.38 2.29 -11.89
CA SER A 223 3.09 2.62 -10.65
C SER A 223 3.47 1.37 -9.85
N THR A 224 2.59 0.37 -9.80
CA THR A 224 2.83 -0.89 -9.08
C THR A 224 3.92 -1.69 -9.77
N ARG A 225 3.86 -1.77 -11.11
CA ARG A 225 4.88 -2.41 -11.95
C ARG A 225 6.25 -1.78 -11.76
N ARG A 226 6.32 -0.45 -11.82
CA ARG A 226 7.55 0.28 -11.54
C ARG A 226 8.15 -0.08 -10.18
N ALA A 227 7.32 -0.08 -9.14
CA ALA A 227 7.77 -0.31 -7.77
C ALA A 227 8.38 -1.71 -7.60
N TYR A 228 7.70 -2.77 -8.08
CA TYR A 228 8.25 -4.11 -7.92
C TYR A 228 9.50 -4.33 -8.80
N LEU A 229 9.58 -3.73 -10.00
CA LEU A 229 10.77 -3.81 -10.86
C LEU A 229 11.98 -3.14 -10.20
N GLU A 230 11.78 -2.01 -9.53
CA GLU A 230 12.83 -1.29 -8.81
C GLU A 230 13.36 -2.12 -7.63
N ILE A 231 12.45 -2.66 -6.80
CA ILE A 231 12.81 -3.54 -5.69
C ILE A 231 13.55 -4.79 -6.19
N SER A 232 13.06 -5.41 -7.25
CA SER A 232 13.69 -6.60 -7.83
C SER A 232 15.08 -6.35 -8.34
N THR A 233 15.27 -5.26 -9.10
CA THR A 233 16.58 -4.88 -9.62
C THR A 233 17.57 -4.67 -8.49
N ARG A 234 17.12 -3.99 -7.42
CA ARG A 234 17.94 -3.77 -6.23
C ARG A 234 18.31 -5.09 -5.55
N LEU A 235 17.35 -5.98 -5.35
CA LEU A 235 17.58 -7.29 -4.73
C LEU A 235 18.53 -8.16 -5.54
N LEU A 236 18.47 -8.12 -6.87
CA LEU A 236 19.44 -8.80 -7.73
C LEU A 236 20.86 -8.28 -7.47
N VAL A 237 21.03 -6.96 -7.42
CA VAL A 237 22.32 -6.34 -7.15
C VAL A 237 22.82 -6.66 -5.73
N GLU A 238 21.94 -6.66 -4.74
CA GLU A 238 22.30 -7.00 -3.35
C GLU A 238 22.72 -8.47 -3.21
N ARG A 239 22.07 -9.39 -3.94
CA ARG A 239 22.35 -10.83 -3.86
C ARG A 239 23.61 -11.24 -4.61
N TYR A 240 23.82 -10.66 -5.80
CA TYR A 240 24.86 -11.12 -6.71
C TYR A 240 26.04 -10.14 -6.83
N GLY A 241 25.87 -8.89 -6.38
CA GLY A 241 26.89 -7.84 -6.50
C GLY A 241 26.72 -6.97 -7.75
N ARG A 242 27.50 -5.87 -7.81
CA ARG A 242 27.46 -4.88 -8.90
C ARG A 242 28.42 -5.16 -10.06
N GLY A 243 29.24 -6.20 -9.94
CA GLY A 243 30.29 -6.49 -10.91
C GLY A 243 29.74 -6.98 -12.26
N PRO A 244 30.46 -6.76 -13.36
CA PRO A 244 30.13 -7.38 -14.64
C PRO A 244 30.15 -8.92 -14.48
N GLY A 245 29.07 -9.58 -14.94
CA GLY A 245 28.91 -11.04 -14.83
C GLY A 245 28.48 -11.55 -13.46
N ALA A 246 28.27 -10.68 -12.48
CA ALA A 246 27.94 -11.09 -11.12
C ALA A 246 26.50 -11.65 -11.03
N VAL A 247 25.54 -10.99 -11.69
CA VAL A 247 24.18 -11.48 -11.85
C VAL A 247 24.14 -12.55 -12.95
N PRO A 248 23.56 -13.74 -12.72
CA PRO A 248 23.43 -14.76 -13.75
C PRO A 248 22.72 -14.23 -15.00
N GLU A 249 23.30 -14.55 -16.17
CA GLU A 249 22.87 -14.00 -17.46
C GLU A 249 21.37 -14.14 -17.77
N PRO A 250 20.70 -15.27 -17.48
CA PRO A 250 19.25 -15.39 -17.70
C PRO A 250 18.44 -14.37 -16.88
N LEU A 251 18.90 -14.02 -15.67
CA LEU A 251 18.21 -13.10 -14.78
C LEU A 251 18.41 -11.66 -15.23
N ARG A 252 19.63 -11.33 -15.63
CA ARG A 252 19.96 -10.01 -16.19
C ARG A 252 19.12 -9.73 -17.42
N ARG A 253 19.09 -10.67 -18.40
CA ARG A 253 18.30 -10.51 -19.63
C ARG A 253 16.81 -10.36 -19.34
N ARG A 254 16.28 -11.08 -18.35
CA ARG A 254 14.87 -10.96 -17.96
C ARG A 254 14.59 -9.60 -17.32
N ALA A 255 15.42 -9.15 -16.38
CA ALA A 255 15.29 -7.84 -15.75
C ALA A 255 15.29 -6.71 -16.80
N GLU A 256 16.20 -6.78 -17.77
CA GLU A 256 16.30 -5.83 -18.86
C GLU A 256 15.06 -5.87 -19.77
N ARG A 257 14.58 -7.07 -20.12
CA ARG A 257 13.36 -7.24 -20.92
C ARG A 257 12.15 -6.63 -20.22
N ASP A 258 11.90 -7.01 -18.97
CA ASP A 258 10.73 -6.57 -18.21
C ASP A 258 10.76 -5.04 -17.99
N ARG A 259 11.96 -4.47 -17.81
CA ARG A 259 12.14 -3.02 -17.78
C ARG A 259 11.86 -2.35 -19.13
N ARG A 260 12.32 -2.92 -20.25
CA ARG A 260 12.02 -2.41 -21.60
C ARG A 260 10.52 -2.48 -21.91
N GLU A 261 9.86 -3.58 -21.53
CA GLU A 261 8.42 -3.74 -21.66
C GLU A 261 7.67 -2.67 -20.86
N TYR A 262 8.07 -2.43 -19.60
CA TYR A 262 7.53 -1.35 -18.80
C TYR A 262 7.73 0.03 -19.45
N GLU A 263 8.94 0.33 -19.92
CA GLU A 263 9.25 1.61 -20.59
C GLU A 263 8.40 1.81 -21.86
N ALA A 264 8.15 0.72 -22.62
CA ALA A 264 7.26 0.74 -23.78
C ALA A 264 5.80 1.00 -23.40
N LEU A 265 5.30 0.38 -22.33
CA LEU A 265 3.95 0.61 -21.82
C LEU A 265 3.75 2.06 -21.33
N VAL A 266 4.74 2.62 -20.62
CA VAL A 266 4.71 4.02 -20.19
C VAL A 266 4.67 4.96 -21.40
N ARG A 267 5.49 4.70 -22.43
CA ARG A 267 5.52 5.52 -23.65
C ARG A 267 4.20 5.48 -24.39
N LYS A 268 3.56 4.30 -24.49
CA LYS A 268 2.26 4.12 -25.14
C LYS A 268 1.10 4.75 -24.37
N SER A 269 1.24 4.86 -23.04
CA SER A 269 0.22 5.39 -22.13
C SER A 269 0.40 6.89 -21.83
N GLY A 270 1.47 7.52 -22.33
CA GLY A 270 1.67 8.97 -22.24
C GLY A 270 0.64 9.72 -23.09
N PRO A 271 0.35 11.00 -22.77
CA PRO A 271 -0.55 11.81 -23.58
C PRO A 271 -0.02 11.85 -25.02
N ARG A 272 -0.85 11.46 -25.99
CA ARG A 272 -0.59 11.81 -27.40
C ARG A 272 -0.59 13.35 -27.48
N PRO A 273 0.36 13.95 -28.21
CA PRO A 273 0.38 15.39 -28.44
C PRO A 273 -0.92 15.87 -29.07
#